data_AF-J7LAM7-F1
#
_entry.id   AF-J7LAM7-F1
#
_cell.length_a   1.000
_cell.length_b   1.000
_cell.length_c   1.000
_cell.angle_alpha   90.00
_cell.angle_beta   90.00
_cell.angle_gamma   90.00
#
_symmetry.space_group_name_H-M   'P 1'
#
loop_
_entity.id
_entity.type
_entity.pdbx_description
1 polymer ?
#
loop_
_entity_poly.entity_id
_entity_poly.type
_entity_poly.pdbx_seq_one_letter_code
_entity_poly.pdbx_strand_id
1 'polypeptide(L)'
;MRERWGVPSEVFWFTSDEHYIGSLVVRHEPPEDDLGGHIGYHVVRPWHRRGHATEMLRQATVIARGLGIDRLLLTVEEDNGPSLRVIEKNGGVHDGRR
;
A
#
# COMPACT_ATOMS: atom_id res chain seq x y z
N MET A 1 4.65 -6.72 -16.07
CA MET A 1 4.44 -7.25 -14.71
C MET A 1 5.66 -8.06 -14.30
N ARG A 2 6.16 -7.92 -13.06
CA ARG A 2 7.31 -8.69 -12.56
C ARG A 2 6.86 -9.51 -11.35
N GLU A 3 7.35 -10.73 -11.23
CA GLU A 3 7.14 -11.53 -10.02
C GLU A 3 8.08 -11.05 -8.92
N ARG A 4 7.54 -10.85 -7.72
CA ARG A 4 8.27 -10.48 -6.51
C ARG A 4 7.56 -11.14 -5.33
N TRP A 5 8.32 -11.65 -4.35
CA TRP A 5 7.74 -12.40 -3.22
C TRP A 5 6.83 -13.56 -3.66
N GLY A 6 7.14 -14.19 -4.80
CA GLY A 6 6.35 -15.29 -5.36
C GLY A 6 5.03 -14.89 -6.02
N VAL A 7 4.72 -13.59 -6.11
CA VAL A 7 3.43 -13.10 -6.63
C VAL A 7 3.59 -12.03 -7.71
N PRO A 8 2.66 -11.95 -8.69
CA PRO A 8 2.68 -10.88 -9.67
C PRO A 8 2.52 -9.51 -9.02
N SER A 9 3.45 -8.61 -9.32
CA SER A 9 3.55 -7.32 -8.64
C SER A 9 3.83 -6.17 -9.61
N GLU A 10 3.26 -5.02 -9.28
CA GLU A 10 3.54 -3.73 -9.91
C GLU A 10 4.14 -2.77 -8.88
N VAL A 11 5.11 -1.98 -9.34
CA VAL A 11 5.78 -0.97 -8.50
C VAL A 11 5.60 0.38 -9.18
N PHE A 12 5.08 1.33 -8.42
CA PHE A 12 4.82 2.69 -8.85
C PHE A 12 5.69 3.65 -8.05
N TRP A 13 6.21 4.67 -8.71
CA TRP A 13 6.87 5.78 -8.05
C TRP A 13 5.90 6.93 -7.92
N PHE A 14 5.83 7.48 -6.70
CA PHE A 14 5.11 8.70 -6.42
C PHE A 14 6.10 9.86 -6.50
N THR A 15 5.85 10.79 -7.41
CA THR A 15 6.76 11.90 -7.70
C THR A 15 6.01 13.23 -7.80
N SER A 16 6.71 14.32 -7.54
CA SER A 16 6.27 15.68 -7.86
C SER A 16 7.43 16.39 -8.54
N ASP A 17 7.26 16.70 -9.83
CA ASP A 17 8.33 17.18 -10.71
C ASP A 17 9.55 16.24 -10.64
N GLU A 18 10.71 16.76 -10.24
CA GLU A 18 11.95 16.00 -10.10
C GLU A 18 12.07 15.28 -8.74
N HIS A 19 11.11 15.46 -7.83
CA HIS A 19 11.20 14.93 -6.49
C HIS A 19 10.57 13.56 -6.37
N TYR A 20 11.38 12.59 -5.94
CA TYR A 20 10.89 11.30 -5.46
C TYR A 20 10.24 11.46 -4.08
N ILE A 21 8.95 11.14 -4.00
CA ILE A 21 8.16 11.20 -2.77
C ILE A 21 8.11 9.84 -2.07
N GLY A 22 8.01 8.75 -2.83
CA GLY A 22 7.83 7.42 -2.28
C GLY A 22 7.55 6.37 -3.34
N SER A 23 7.40 5.13 -2.90
CA SER A 23 7.00 4.02 -3.77
C SER A 23 5.77 3.31 -3.23
N LEU A 24 4.96 2.84 -4.16
CA LEU A 24 3.80 1.97 -3.93
C LEU A 24 4.06 0.63 -4.64
N VAL A 25 3.75 -0.45 -3.96
CA VAL A 25 3.75 -1.81 -4.47
C VAL A 25 2.32 -2.32 -4.42
N VAL A 26 1.82 -2.80 -5.55
CA VAL A 26 0.53 -3.49 -5.66
C VAL A 26 0.82 -4.92 -6.08
N ARG A 27 0.53 -5.86 -5.19
CA ARG A 27 0.57 -7.30 -5.44
C ARG A 27 -0.82 -7.75 -5.86
N HIS A 28 -0.88 -8.60 -6.88
CA HIS A 28 -2.13 -9.05 -7.49
C HIS A 28 -2.86 -10.09 -6.61
N GLU A 29 -2.11 -10.70 -5.70
CA GLU A 29 -2.57 -11.61 -4.66
C GLU A 29 -1.71 -11.38 -3.39
N PRO A 30 -2.21 -11.71 -2.18
CA PRO A 30 -1.38 -11.63 -0.98
C PRO A 30 -0.32 -12.75 -1.03
N PRO A 31 0.93 -12.48 -0.60
CA PRO A 31 1.98 -13.50 -0.56
C PRO A 31 1.66 -14.60 0.46
N GLU A 32 2.24 -15.78 0.27
CA GLU A 32 1.97 -16.98 1.08
C GLU A 32 2.25 -16.82 2.58
N ASP A 33 3.14 -15.90 2.95
CA ASP A 33 3.46 -15.62 4.35
C ASP A 33 2.41 -14.74 5.05
N ASP A 34 1.40 -14.25 4.32
CA ASP A 34 0.39 -13.26 4.71
C ASP A 34 0.96 -11.93 5.25
N LEU A 35 2.24 -11.86 5.61
CA LEU A 35 2.93 -10.71 6.20
C LEU A 35 3.08 -9.53 5.23
N GLY A 36 2.93 -9.74 3.92
CA GLY A 36 3.04 -8.67 2.94
C GLY A 36 1.72 -7.99 2.55
N GLY A 37 0.60 -8.70 2.63
CA GLY A 37 -0.68 -8.28 2.04
C GLY A 37 -0.57 -7.89 0.55
N HIS A 38 -1.59 -7.21 0.04
CA HIS A 38 -1.63 -6.74 -1.35
C HIS A 38 -0.81 -5.47 -1.54
N ILE A 39 -0.76 -4.60 -0.53
CA ILE A 39 -0.21 -3.25 -0.69
C ILE A 39 1.00 -3.05 0.21
N GLY A 40 2.10 -2.61 -0.38
CA GLY A 40 3.24 -2.03 0.35
C GLY A 40 3.46 -0.58 -0.08
N TYR A 41 3.73 0.33 0.86
CA TYR A 41 4.09 1.70 0.49
C TYR A 41 5.11 2.30 1.45
N HIS A 42 5.87 3.28 0.97
CA HIS A 42 6.64 4.17 1.83
C HIS A 42 6.68 5.57 1.24
N VAL A 43 6.82 6.56 2.11
CA VAL A 43 7.11 7.95 1.76
C VAL A 43 8.48 8.30 2.35
N VAL A 44 9.32 9.06 1.65
CA VAL A 44 10.62 9.47 2.19
C VAL A 44 10.46 10.64 3.18
N ARG A 45 11.36 10.73 4.17
CA ARG A 45 11.21 11.60 5.35
C ARG A 45 10.84 13.06 5.04
N PRO A 46 11.44 13.74 4.03
CA PRO A 46 11.09 15.13 3.71
C PRO A 46 9.61 15.36 3.34
N TRP A 47 8.93 14.32 2.86
CA TRP A 47 7.54 14.37 2.40
C TRP A 47 6.54 13.77 3.39
N HIS A 48 6.99 13.38 4.59
CA HIS A 48 6.10 12.88 5.64
C HIS A 48 5.08 13.94 6.08
N ARG A 49 3.95 13.48 6.62
CA ARG A 49 2.87 14.32 7.21
C ARG A 49 2.21 15.33 6.25
N ARG A 50 2.30 15.08 4.94
CA ARG A 50 1.66 15.90 3.89
C ARG A 50 0.51 15.20 3.16
N GLY A 51 0.06 14.04 3.65
CA GLY A 51 -1.04 13.27 3.05
C GLY A 51 -0.65 12.34 1.90
N HIS A 52 0.62 12.32 1.46
CA HIS A 52 1.05 11.49 0.33
C HIS A 52 0.78 10.00 0.52
N ALA A 53 1.03 9.42 1.71
CA ALA A 53 0.73 8.01 1.96
C ALA A 53 -0.78 7.70 1.85
N THR A 54 -1.63 8.62 2.31
CA THR A 54 -3.09 8.49 2.18
C THR A 54 -3.51 8.49 0.72
N GLU A 55 -2.96 9.41 -0.09
CA GLU A 55 -3.25 9.48 -1.51
C GLU A 55 -2.70 8.27 -2.28
N MET A 56 -1.49 7.81 -1.95
CA MET A 56 -0.89 6.60 -2.55
C MET A 56 -1.77 5.38 -2.29
N LEU A 57 -2.25 5.17 -1.06
CA LEU A 57 -3.16 4.07 -0.74
C LEU A 57 -4.50 4.22 -1.47
N ARG A 58 -5.03 5.44 -1.58
CA ARG A 58 -6.25 5.71 -2.35
C ARG A 58 -6.09 5.29 -3.82
N GLN A 59 -4.99 5.66 -4.46
CA GLN A 59 -4.70 5.25 -5.84
C GLN A 59 -4.49 3.73 -5.96
N ALA A 60 -3.86 3.10 -4.96
CA ALA A 60 -3.70 1.66 -4.92
C ALA A 60 -5.06 0.93 -4.97
N THR A 61 -6.10 1.44 -4.29
CA THR A 61 -7.45 0.87 -4.35
C THR A 61 -8.06 0.94 -5.76
N VAL A 62 -7.79 2.01 -6.50
CA VAL A 62 -8.27 2.16 -7.89
C VAL A 62 -7.55 1.18 -8.81
N ILE A 63 -6.23 1.06 -8.67
CA ILE A 63 -5.40 0.12 -9.45
C ILE A 63 -5.87 -1.31 -9.18
N ALA A 64 -6.01 -1.70 -7.91
CA ALA A 64 -6.43 -3.03 -7.51
C ALA A 64 -7.82 -3.41 -8.05
N ARG A 65 -8.78 -2.48 -8.02
CA ARG A 65 -10.10 -2.71 -8.64
C ARG A 65 -10.00 -2.96 -10.14
N GLY A 66 -9.09 -2.25 -10.84
CA GLY A 66 -8.80 -2.49 -12.25
C GLY A 66 -8.24 -3.89 -12.54
N LEU A 67 -7.65 -4.54 -11.53
CA LEU A 67 -7.14 -5.91 -11.58
C LEU A 67 -8.18 -6.95 -11.15
N GLY A 68 -9.41 -6.55 -10.82
CA GLY A 68 -10.46 -7.44 -10.32
C GLY A 68 -10.32 -7.79 -8.83
N ILE A 69 -9.54 -7.03 -8.06
CA ILE A 69 -9.33 -7.24 -6.63
C ILE A 69 -10.34 -6.37 -5.86
N ASP A 70 -11.41 -6.98 -5.38
CA ASP A 70 -12.49 -6.28 -4.67
C ASP A 70 -12.16 -5.98 -3.20
N ARG A 71 -11.23 -6.74 -2.59
CA ARG A 71 -10.80 -6.57 -1.20
C ARG A 71 -9.29 -6.61 -1.11
N LEU A 72 -8.72 -5.59 -0.47
CA LEU A 72 -7.29 -5.49 -0.21
C LEU A 72 -6.99 -5.88 1.24
N LEU A 73 -6.11 -6.86 1.40
CA LEU A 73 -5.44 -7.15 2.66
C LEU A 73 -4.20 -6.26 2.80
N LEU A 74 -4.04 -5.63 3.96
CA LEU A 74 -2.82 -4.94 4.37
C LEU A 74 -2.44 -5.46 5.74
N THR A 75 -1.16 -5.74 5.92
CA THR A 75 -0.56 -6.03 7.22
C THR A 75 0.17 -4.81 7.73
N VAL A 76 0.04 -4.56 9.02
CA VAL A 76 0.64 -3.40 9.68
C VAL A 76 0.90 -3.76 11.13
N GLU A 77 2.08 -3.41 11.62
CA GLU A 77 2.41 -3.54 13.04
C GLU A 77 1.47 -2.67 13.90
N GLU A 78 1.03 -3.20 15.04
CA GLU A 78 0.07 -2.52 15.93
C GLU A 78 0.59 -1.16 16.45
N ASP A 79 1.91 -1.01 16.56
CA ASP A 79 2.55 0.23 17.02
C ASP A 79 2.76 1.25 15.88
N ASN A 80 2.48 0.88 14.62
CA ASN A 80 2.63 1.75 13.46
C ASN A 80 1.40 2.66 13.28
N GLY A 81 1.18 3.53 14.27
CA GLY A 81 0.11 4.53 14.28
C GLY A 81 0.01 5.39 13.01
N PRO A 82 1.11 5.82 12.36
CA PRO A 82 1.04 6.51 11.07
C PRO A 82 0.36 5.70 9.97
N SER A 83 0.73 4.43 9.78
CA SER A 83 0.15 3.57 8.75
C SER A 83 -1.29 3.18 9.09
N LEU A 84 -1.61 2.92 10.37
CA LEU A 84 -2.98 2.69 10.82
C LEU A 84 -3.91 3.85 10.44
N ARG A 85 -3.51 5.09 10.72
CA ARG A 85 -4.29 6.28 10.31
C ARG A 85 -4.45 6.42 8.80
N VAL A 86 -3.46 5.99 8.02
CA VAL A 86 -3.54 6.00 6.55
C VAL A 86 -4.56 4.97 6.06
N ILE A 87 -4.56 3.78 6.66
CA ILE A 87 -5.50 2.68 6.37
C ILE A 87 -6.93 3.10 6.72
N GLU A 88 -7.16 3.61 7.94
CA GLU A 88 -8.47 4.07 8.40
C GLU A 88 -9.05 5.17 7.50
N LYS A 89 -8.23 6.16 7.10
CA LYS A 89 -8.66 7.23 6.18
C LYS A 89 -9.06 6.73 4.79
N ASN A 90 -8.60 5.54 4.40
CA ASN A 90 -8.97 4.88 3.16
C ASN A 90 -10.08 3.83 3.36
N GLY A 91 -10.76 3.84 4.50
CA GLY A 91 -11.88 2.94 4.80
C GLY A 91 -11.45 1.52 5.18
N GLY A 92 -10.17 1.32 5.50
CA GLY A 92 -9.67 0.05 6.01
C GLY A 92 -10.30 -0.29 7.36
N VAL A 93 -10.60 -1.57 7.55
CA VAL A 93 -11.13 -2.12 8.79
C VAL A 93 -10.25 -3.28 9.24
N HIS A 94 -10.18 -3.52 10.54
CA HIS A 94 -9.46 -4.66 11.09
C HIS A 94 -10.12 -5.96 10.62
N ASP A 95 -9.32 -6.91 10.12
CA ASP A 95 -9.82 -8.18 9.58
C ASP A 95 -10.12 -9.23 10.67
N GLY A 96 -9.73 -8.94 11.91
CA GLY A 96 -9.92 -9.80 13.08
C GLY A 96 -8.72 -10.69 13.40
N ARG A 97 -7.63 -10.58 12.66
CA ARG A 97 -6.38 -11.33 12.86
C ARG A 97 -5.32 -10.44 13.51
N ARG A 98 -4.39 -11.06 14.24
CA ARG A 98 -3.25 -10.40 14.89
C ARG A 98 -1.97 -11.01 14.37
#